data_AF-A0A953NG63-F1
#
_entry.id   AF-A0A953NG63-F1
#
_cell.length_a   1.000
_cell.length_b   1.000
_cell.length_c   1.000
_cell.angle_alpha   90.00
_cell.angle_beta   90.00
_cell.angle_gamma   90.00
#
_symmetry.space_group_name_H-M   'P 1'
#
loop_
_entity.id
_entity.type
_entity.pdbx_description
1 polymer ?
#
loop_
_entity_poly.entity_id
_entity_poly.type
_entity_poly.pdbx_seq_one_letter_code
_entity_poly.pdbx_strand_id
1 'polypeptide(L)'
;MPNNAQIIEKVNELIELCNKNGYWQRRNKVGSSNIRGVASAIQNAECFKEVELYIKYKEAKRNGWDERIGTVTFANKILNHLNYLTNNIQEEKEKLQIASKYFGYLYWAVYTYNKD
;
A
#
# COMPACT_ATOMS: atom_id res chain seq x y z
N MET A 1 14.52 -11.87 -4.02
CA MET A 1 13.20 -11.48 -3.46
C MET A 1 13.37 -10.88 -2.06
N PRO A 2 12.81 -9.71 -1.73
CA PRO A 2 12.79 -9.19 -0.37
C PRO A 2 12.09 -10.18 0.56
N ASN A 3 12.65 -10.37 1.75
CA ASN A 3 12.04 -11.23 2.76
C ASN A 3 10.84 -10.53 3.43
N ASN A 4 10.05 -11.27 4.21
CA ASN A 4 8.86 -10.71 4.85
C ASN A 4 9.20 -9.56 5.81
N ALA A 5 10.37 -9.57 6.47
CA ALA A 5 10.78 -8.49 7.37
C ALA A 5 10.98 -7.16 6.63
N GLN A 6 11.60 -7.19 5.44
CA GLN A 6 11.78 -6.00 4.60
C GLN A 6 10.43 -5.44 4.10
N ILE A 7 9.45 -6.31 3.81
CA ILE A 7 8.11 -5.88 3.41
C ILE A 7 7.39 -5.22 4.61
N ILE A 8 7.47 -5.86 5.78
CA ILE A 8 6.87 -5.34 7.03
C ILE A 8 7.51 -4.01 7.42
N GLU A 9 8.82 -3.84 7.25
CA GLU A 9 9.52 -2.58 7.49
C GLU A 9 8.92 -1.44 6.66
N LYS A 10 8.66 -1.67 5.36
CA LYS A 10 8.01 -0.66 4.50
C LYS A 10 6.56 -0.39 4.88
N VAL A 11 5.83 -1.38 5.39
CA VAL A 11 4.50 -1.15 5.95
C VAL A 11 4.59 -0.28 7.20
N ASN A 12 5.48 -0.60 8.14
CA ASN A 12 5.68 0.17 9.36
C ASN A 12 6.11 1.62 9.08
N GLU A 13 7.01 1.83 8.11
CA GLU A 13 7.42 3.16 7.65
C GLU A 13 6.21 4.00 7.19
N LEU A 14 5.27 3.39 6.45
CA LEU A 14 4.03 4.06 6.04
C LEU A 14 3.14 4.38 7.25
N ILE A 15 2.97 3.43 8.17
CA ILE A 15 2.17 3.61 9.38
C ILE A 15 2.72 4.74 10.26
N GLU A 16 4.03 4.76 10.51
CA GLU A 16 4.70 5.80 11.27
C GLU A 16 4.56 7.18 10.62
N LEU A 17 4.72 7.26 9.30
CA LEU A 17 4.50 8.50 8.55
C LEU A 17 3.05 8.99 8.69
N CYS A 18 2.08 8.08 8.59
CA CYS A 18 0.67 8.39 8.79
C CYS A 18 0.40 8.91 10.21
N ASN A 19 0.94 8.25 11.24
CA ASN A 19 0.81 8.66 12.64
C ASN A 19 1.36 10.07 12.86
N LYS A 20 2.60 10.31 12.42
CA LYS A 20 3.29 11.60 12.56
C LYS A 20 2.50 12.76 11.93
N ASN A 21 1.74 12.48 10.87
CA ASN A 21 0.96 13.48 10.14
C ASN A 21 -0.54 13.49 10.49
N GLY A 22 -0.94 12.82 11.58
CA GLY A 22 -2.32 12.76 12.04
C GLY A 22 -3.30 12.19 11.00
N TYR A 23 -2.84 11.28 10.14
CA TYR A 23 -3.63 10.76 9.02
C TYR A 23 -4.83 9.94 9.49
N TRP A 24 -4.65 9.13 10.54
CA TRP A 24 -5.70 8.21 11.02
C TRP A 24 -6.87 8.92 11.70
N GLN A 25 -6.69 10.17 12.10
CA GLN A 25 -7.73 11.03 12.68
C GLN A 25 -8.58 11.72 11.60
N ARG A 26 -8.19 11.64 10.33
CA ARG A 26 -8.92 12.29 9.23
C ARG A 26 -10.19 11.53 8.87
N ARG A 27 -11.22 12.29 8.45
CA ARG A 27 -12.50 11.72 8.00
C ARG A 27 -12.37 10.88 6.73
N ASN A 28 -11.54 11.33 5.79
CA ASN A 28 -11.41 10.71 4.47
C ASN A 28 -10.27 9.66 4.41
N LYS A 29 -9.78 9.14 5.53
CA LYS A 29 -8.70 8.15 5.52
C LYS A 29 -9.06 6.87 4.77
N VAL A 30 -8.07 6.20 4.20
CA VAL A 30 -8.23 4.84 3.68
C VAL A 30 -8.45 3.86 4.83
N GLY A 31 -9.63 3.24 4.88
CA GLY A 31 -9.94 2.18 5.84
C GLY A 31 -9.46 0.79 5.42
N SER A 32 -9.41 -0.14 6.39
CA SER A 32 -8.96 -1.52 6.20
C SER A 32 -9.74 -2.28 5.10
N SER A 33 -11.05 -2.06 4.98
CA SER A 33 -11.87 -2.66 3.92
C SER A 33 -11.44 -2.24 2.50
N ASN A 34 -11.02 -0.97 2.33
CA ASN A 34 -10.48 -0.50 1.05
C ASN A 34 -9.15 -1.21 0.71
N ILE A 35 -8.29 -1.39 1.71
CA ILE A 35 -6.99 -2.06 1.55
C ILE A 35 -7.20 -3.53 1.21
N ARG A 36 -8.13 -4.21 1.88
CA ARG A 36 -8.52 -5.59 1.57
C ARG A 36 -9.02 -5.71 0.13
N GLY A 37 -9.86 -4.77 -0.32
CA GLY A 37 -10.34 -4.75 -1.70
C GLY A 37 -9.20 -4.63 -2.73
N VAL A 38 -8.14 -3.89 -2.41
CA VAL A 38 -6.94 -3.83 -3.27
C VAL A 38 -6.15 -5.13 -3.22
N ALA A 39 -5.95 -5.72 -2.03
CA ALA A 39 -5.28 -7.01 -1.89
C ALA A 39 -5.95 -8.10 -2.74
N SER A 40 -7.29 -8.16 -2.76
CA SER A 40 -8.06 -9.08 -3.59
C SER A 40 -7.94 -8.78 -5.09
N ALA A 41 -7.92 -7.51 -5.49
CA ALA A 41 -7.77 -7.15 -6.90
C ALA A 41 -6.40 -7.57 -7.46
N ILE A 42 -5.34 -7.40 -6.68
CA ILE A 42 -3.96 -7.73 -7.08
C ILE A 42 -3.78 -9.23 -7.38
N GLN A 43 -4.57 -10.10 -6.74
CA GLN A 43 -4.51 -11.55 -7.02
C GLN A 43 -4.94 -11.89 -8.46
N ASN A 44 -5.66 -11.00 -9.13
CA ASN A 44 -6.12 -11.16 -10.50
C ASN A 44 -5.30 -10.33 -11.50
N ALA A 45 -4.25 -9.64 -11.05
CA ALA A 45 -3.38 -8.87 -11.94
C ALA A 45 -2.46 -9.81 -12.74
N GLU A 46 -2.33 -9.53 -14.03
CA GLU A 46 -1.46 -10.27 -14.96
C GLU A 46 0.00 -9.84 -14.83
N CYS A 47 0.24 -8.57 -14.45
CA CYS A 47 1.58 -8.05 -14.24
C CYS A 47 1.61 -6.93 -13.19
N PHE A 48 2.80 -6.62 -12.70
CA PHE A 48 3.01 -5.57 -11.71
C PHE A 48 2.62 -4.18 -12.24
N LYS A 49 2.66 -3.97 -13.56
CA LYS A 49 2.23 -2.72 -14.18
C LYS A 49 0.75 -2.42 -13.93
N GLU A 50 -0.09 -3.44 -13.94
CA GLU A 50 -1.53 -3.29 -13.63
C GLU A 50 -1.74 -2.89 -12.18
N VAL A 51 -0.93 -3.41 -11.26
CA VAL A 51 -0.96 -3.00 -9.85
C VAL A 51 -0.64 -1.52 -9.72
N GLU A 52 0.41 -1.03 -10.40
CA GLU A 52 0.75 0.40 -10.40
C GLU A 52 -0.40 1.26 -10.94
N LEU A 53 -0.97 0.87 -12.08
CA LEU A 53 -2.06 1.59 -12.72
C LEU A 53 -3.31 1.61 -11.83
N TYR A 54 -3.60 0.49 -11.17
CA TYR A 54 -4.75 0.39 -10.28
C TYR A 54 -4.60 1.30 -9.05
N ILE A 55 -3.40 1.37 -8.45
CA ILE A 55 -3.16 2.29 -7.32
C ILE A 55 -3.27 3.76 -7.77
N LYS A 56 -2.73 4.11 -8.94
CA LYS A 56 -2.89 5.45 -9.54
C LYS A 56 -4.37 5.78 -9.82
N TYR A 57 -5.14 4.80 -10.27
CA TYR A 57 -6.58 4.95 -10.44
C TYR A 57 -7.29 5.20 -9.11
N LYS A 58 -6.92 4.48 -8.04
CA LYS A 58 -7.46 4.70 -6.69
C LYS A 58 -7.13 6.11 -6.17
N GLU A 59 -5.93 6.61 -6.43
CA GLU A 59 -5.53 8.00 -6.16
C GLU A 59 -6.42 8.99 -6.93
N ALA A 60 -6.51 8.84 -8.25
CA ALA A 60 -7.30 9.75 -9.10
C ALA A 60 -8.79 9.77 -8.74
N LYS A 61 -9.32 8.64 -8.24
CA LYS A 61 -10.71 8.52 -7.78
C LYS A 61 -11.02 9.25 -6.47
N ARG A 62 -10.02 9.76 -5.77
CA ARG A 62 -10.16 10.55 -4.53
C ARG A 62 -11.06 9.90 -3.48
N ASN A 63 -10.48 9.08 -2.62
CA ASN A 63 -11.18 8.36 -1.56
C ASN A 63 -10.20 8.03 -0.43
N GLY A 64 -9.41 9.03 -0.04
CA GLY A 64 -8.33 8.87 0.94
C GLY A 64 -6.99 8.47 0.35
N TRP A 65 -6.99 7.89 -0.85
CA TRP A 65 -5.77 7.48 -1.54
C TRP A 65 -4.93 8.69 -2.00
N ASP A 66 -5.59 9.81 -2.28
CA ASP A 66 -5.03 11.11 -2.66
C ASP A 66 -4.66 11.99 -1.46
N GLU A 67 -5.06 11.62 -0.26
CA GLU A 67 -4.76 12.38 0.95
C GLU A 67 -3.24 12.44 1.18
N ARG A 68 -2.76 13.64 1.50
CA ARG A 68 -1.34 13.89 1.74
C ARG A 68 -0.90 13.44 3.13
N ILE A 69 0.16 12.65 3.18
CA ILE A 69 0.89 12.24 4.38
C ILE A 69 2.29 12.89 4.32
N GLY A 70 2.36 14.13 4.83
CA GLY A 70 3.53 14.99 4.62
C GLY A 70 3.54 15.56 3.21
N THR A 71 4.62 15.34 2.46
CA THR A 71 4.82 15.88 1.10
C THR A 71 4.29 14.98 -0.02
N VAL A 72 3.90 13.73 0.29
CA VAL A 72 3.43 12.73 -0.67
C VAL A 72 1.99 12.30 -0.35
N THR A 73 1.27 11.78 -1.32
CA THR A 73 -0.04 11.15 -1.09
C THR A 73 0.12 9.74 -0.52
N PHE A 74 -0.93 9.23 0.11
CA PHE A 74 -0.96 7.84 0.61
C PHE A 74 -0.68 6.83 -0.52
N ALA A 75 -1.30 7.01 -1.68
CA ALA A 75 -1.08 6.17 -2.86
C ALA A 75 0.37 6.25 -3.38
N ASN A 76 0.93 7.47 -3.53
CA ASN A 76 2.31 7.62 -4.00
C ASN A 76 3.32 6.98 -3.04
N LYS A 77 3.10 7.07 -1.73
CA LYS A 77 3.99 6.42 -0.76
C LYS A 77 3.97 4.90 -0.90
N ILE A 78 2.80 4.30 -1.13
CA ILE A 78 2.67 2.87 -1.44
C ILE A 78 3.42 2.51 -2.71
N LEU A 79 3.22 3.26 -3.80
CA LEU A 79 3.92 3.02 -5.07
C LEU A 79 5.43 3.09 -4.91
N ASN A 80 5.94 4.07 -4.16
CA ASN A 80 7.37 4.18 -3.87
C ASN A 80 7.89 2.95 -3.12
N HIS A 81 7.14 2.43 -2.15
CA HIS A 81 7.53 1.20 -1.44
C HIS A 81 7.50 -0.03 -2.33
N LEU A 82 6.45 -0.20 -3.13
CA LEU A 82 6.34 -1.33 -4.04
C LEU A 82 7.49 -1.30 -5.06
N ASN A 83 7.73 -0.16 -5.71
CA ASN A 83 8.83 0.02 -6.65
C ASN A 83 10.20 -0.23 -6.00
N TYR A 84 10.41 0.24 -4.77
CA TYR A 84 11.62 -0.07 -4.01
C TYR A 84 11.79 -1.58 -3.76
N LEU A 85 10.72 -2.27 -3.38
CA LEU A 85 10.76 -3.70 -3.08
C LEU A 85 10.92 -4.57 -4.34
N THR A 86 10.54 -4.06 -5.52
CA THR A 86 10.52 -4.82 -6.77
C THR A 86 11.54 -4.39 -7.82
N ASN A 87 12.31 -3.32 -7.58
CA ASN A 87 13.21 -2.71 -8.58
C ASN A 87 14.23 -3.69 -9.19
N ASN A 88 14.73 -4.64 -8.40
CA ASN A 88 15.75 -5.61 -8.80
C ASN A 88 15.16 -6.99 -9.13
N ILE A 89 13.85 -7.09 -9.34
CA ILE A 89 13.16 -8.33 -9.62
C ILE A 89 12.74 -8.33 -11.08
N GLN A 90 13.10 -9.39 -11.81
CA GLN A 90 12.72 -9.54 -13.21
C GLN A 90 11.36 -10.25 -13.34
N GLU A 91 11.17 -11.32 -12.57
CA GLU A 91 9.97 -12.16 -12.61
C GLU A 91 8.70 -11.44 -12.12
N GLU A 92 7.72 -11.24 -13.02
CA GLU A 92 6.45 -10.58 -12.70
C GLU A 92 5.68 -11.28 -11.58
N LYS A 93 5.72 -12.62 -11.57
CA LYS A 93 5.08 -13.42 -10.51
C LYS A 93 5.64 -13.08 -9.12
N GLU A 94 6.94 -12.86 -9.00
CA GLU A 94 7.56 -12.46 -7.73
C GLU A 94 7.13 -11.05 -7.33
N LYS A 95 7.07 -10.11 -8.28
CA LYS A 95 6.59 -8.75 -8.01
C LYS A 95 5.14 -8.73 -7.51
N LEU A 96 4.27 -9.51 -8.15
CA LEU A 96 2.87 -9.66 -7.74
C LEU A 96 2.74 -10.28 -6.35
N GLN A 97 3.57 -11.29 -6.04
CA GLN A 97 3.61 -11.88 -4.69
C GLN A 97 4.04 -10.86 -3.63
N ILE A 98 5.02 -10.00 -3.93
CA ILE A 98 5.46 -8.94 -3.03
C ILE A 98 4.36 -7.91 -2.82
N ALA A 99 3.70 -7.47 -3.89
CA ALA A 99 2.57 -6.55 -3.79
C ALA A 99 1.44 -7.14 -2.95
N SER A 100 1.07 -8.41 -3.20
CA SER A 100 0.05 -9.11 -2.42
C SER A 100 0.42 -9.21 -0.93
N LYS A 101 1.68 -9.53 -0.61
CA LYS A 101 2.17 -9.57 0.78
C LYS A 101 2.12 -8.18 1.43
N TYR A 102 2.60 -7.16 0.72
CA TYR A 102 2.59 -5.77 1.19
C TYR A 102 1.18 -5.32 1.57
N PHE A 103 0.19 -5.52 0.69
CA PHE A 103 -1.19 -5.16 0.99
C PHE A 103 -1.82 -6.03 2.08
N GLY A 104 -1.42 -7.30 2.22
CA GLY A 104 -1.82 -8.16 3.32
C GLY A 104 -1.35 -7.64 4.68
N TYR A 105 -0.06 -7.32 4.80
CA TYR A 105 0.50 -6.73 6.02
C TYR A 105 -0.07 -5.34 6.31
N LEU A 106 -0.23 -4.50 5.27
CA LEU A 106 -0.85 -3.19 5.42
C LEU A 106 -2.30 -3.30 5.89
N TYR A 107 -3.06 -4.28 5.40
CA TYR A 107 -4.41 -4.55 5.88
C TYR A 107 -4.41 -4.86 7.38
N TRP A 108 -3.53 -5.76 7.85
CA TRP A 108 -3.45 -6.09 9.27
C TRP A 108 -3.04 -4.89 10.11
N ALA A 109 -2.04 -4.13 9.68
CA ALA A 109 -1.60 -2.93 10.39
C ALA A 109 -2.77 -1.94 10.54
N VAL A 110 -3.43 -1.56 9.44
CA VAL A 110 -4.55 -0.62 9.48
C VAL A 110 -5.76 -1.18 10.22
N TYR A 111 -6.01 -2.48 10.16
CA TYR A 111 -7.08 -3.11 10.93
C TYR A 111 -6.85 -2.98 12.44
N THR A 112 -5.62 -3.20 12.91
CA THR A 112 -5.25 -3.00 14.31
C THR A 112 -5.43 -1.53 14.73
N TYR A 113 -4.95 -0.58 13.92
CA TYR A 113 -5.07 0.87 14.22
C TYR A 113 -6.50 1.40 14.31
N ASN A 114 -7.48 0.78 13.64
CA ASN A 114 -8.88 1.23 13.70
C ASN A 114 -9.68 0.54 14.82
N LYS A 115 -9.09 -0.40 15.56
CA LYS A 115 -9.71 -1.01 16.73
C LYS A 115 -9.39 -0.28 18.04
N ASP A 116 -8.31 0.49 18.04
CA ASP A 116 -7.91 1.39 19.12
C ASP A 116 -8.56 2.77 18.94
#